data_AF-A0A3L8T828-F1
#
_entry.id   AF-A0A3L8T828-F1
#
_cell.length_a   1.000
_cell.length_b   1.000
_cell.length_c   1.000
_cell.angle_alpha   90.00
_cell.angle_beta   90.00
_cell.angle_gamma   90.00
#
_symmetry.space_group_name_H-M   'P 1'
#
loop_
_entity.id
_entity.type
_entity.pdbx_description
1 polymer ?
#
loop_
_entity_poly.entity_id
_entity_poly.type
_entity_poly.pdbx_seq_one_letter_code
_entity_poly.pdbx_strand_id
1 'polypeptide(L)' 'MSGDGGSRHTAELRAELYFLIARFLEDGPCQQAAQVLIREVAEKELLPKRTDWTGKEHPRSYENLVRG' A
#
# COMPACT_ATOMS: atom_id res chain seq x y z
N MET A 1 25.53 10.55 11.12
CA MET A 1 24.93 9.20 11.13
C MET A 1 23.75 9.24 10.17
N SER A 2 23.99 8.98 8.88
CA SER A 2 22.99 9.17 7.82
C SER A 2 23.00 7.92 6.95
N GLY A 3 22.10 6.97 7.25
CA GLY A 3 22.01 5.69 6.55
C GLY A 3 20.59 5.14 6.38
N ASP A 4 19.56 5.86 6.81
CA ASP A 4 18.19 5.32 6.90
C ASP A 4 17.27 5.70 5.71
N GLY A 5 17.66 6.73 4.93
CA GLY A 5 16.81 7.26 3.84
C GLY A 5 16.56 6.28 2.69
N GLY A 6 17.52 5.41 2.38
CA GLY A 6 17.37 4.42 1.30
C GLY A 6 16.39 3.31 1.64
N SER A 7 16.37 2.86 2.90
CA SER A 7 15.49 1.77 3.34
C SER A 7 14.03 2.21 3.32
N ARG A 8 13.75 3.40 3.85
CA ARG A 8 12.40 3.98 3.86
C ARG A 8 11.84 4.18 2.45
N HIS A 9 12.64 4.71 1.53
CA HIS A 9 12.21 4.92 0.15
C HIS A 9 11.85 3.59 -0.56
N THR A 10 12.61 2.52 -0.31
CA THR A 10 12.27 1.19 -0.87
C THR A 10 11.03 0.58 -0.25
N ALA A 11 10.68 0.92 0.99
CA ALA A 11 9.46 0.45 1.64
C ALA A 11 8.23 1.16 1.06
N GLU A 12 8.33 2.48 0.83
CA GLU A 12 7.30 3.28 0.17
C GLU A 12 7.02 2.79 -1.25
N LEU A 13 8.07 2.58 -2.06
CA LEU A 13 7.95 2.02 -3.41
C LEU A 13 7.30 0.64 -3.43
N ARG A 14 7.63 -0.23 -2.48
CA ARG A 14 6.99 -1.56 -2.37
C ARG A 14 5.51 -1.43 -2.05
N ALA A 15 5.14 -0.54 -1.14
CA ALA A 15 3.75 -0.31 -0.77
C ALA A 15 2.92 0.22 -1.95
N GLU A 16 3.47 1.16 -2.71
CA GLU A 16 2.85 1.66 -3.95
C GLU A 16 2.67 0.55 -4.98
N LEU A 17 3.70 -0.29 -5.17
CA LEU A 17 3.63 -1.40 -6.13
C LEU A 17 2.54 -2.41 -5.76
N TYR A 18 2.41 -2.76 -4.48
CA TYR A 18 1.34 -3.66 -4.02
C TYR A 18 -0.05 -3.08 -4.31
N PHE A 19 -0.25 -1.80 -4.06
CA PHE A 19 -1.50 -1.11 -4.38
C PHE A 19 -1.79 -1.13 -5.89
N LEU A 20 -0.81 -0.81 -6.72
CA LEU A 20 -0.97 -0.77 -8.17
C LEU A 20 -1.26 -2.16 -8.77
N ILE A 21 -0.62 -3.22 -8.25
CA ILE A 21 -0.91 -4.59 -8.69
C ILE A 21 -2.33 -4.99 -8.28
N ALA A 22 -2.73 -4.72 -7.03
CA ALA A 22 -4.09 -4.99 -6.58
C ALA A 22 -5.13 -4.29 -7.45
N ARG A 23 -4.89 -3.02 -7.79
CA ARG A 23 -5.76 -2.23 -8.67
C ARG A 23 -5.81 -2.77 -10.09
N PHE A 24 -4.66 -3.12 -10.66
CA PHE A 24 -4.57 -3.71 -11.99
C PHE A 24 -5.33 -5.04 -12.08
N LEU A 25 -5.21 -5.89 -11.07
CA LEU A 25 -5.91 -7.18 -11.03
C LEU A 25 -7.42 -7.03 -10.82
N GLU A 26 -7.84 -6.06 -10.00
CA GLU A 26 -9.24 -5.74 -9.70
C GLU A 26 -9.99 -5.28 -10.96
N ASP A 27 -9.36 -4.42 -11.77
CA ASP A 27 -9.91 -3.92 -13.04
C ASP A 27 -9.79 -4.95 -14.20
N GLY A 28 -9.18 -6.11 -13.96
CA GLY A 28 -8.88 -7.14 -14.94
C GLY A 28 -9.63 -8.47 -14.74
N PRO A 29 -9.31 -9.52 -15.52
CA PRO A 29 -9.93 -10.84 -15.38
C PRO A 29 -9.50 -11.60 -14.10
N CYS A 30 -8.53 -11.07 -13.36
CA CYS A 30 -7.89 -11.72 -12.22
C CYS A 30 -8.49 -11.29 -10.87
N GLN A 31 -9.81 -11.14 -10.79
CA GLN A 31 -10.51 -10.63 -9.61
C GLN A 31 -10.26 -11.45 -8.34
N GLN A 32 -10.16 -12.79 -8.45
CA GLN A 32 -9.84 -13.65 -7.30
C GLN A 32 -8.42 -13.38 -6.77
N ALA A 33 -7.45 -13.19 -7.67
CA ALA A 33 -6.09 -12.83 -7.28
C ALA A 33 -6.05 -11.43 -6.65
N ALA A 34 -6.85 -10.48 -7.15
CA ALA A 34 -7.00 -9.16 -6.55
C ALA A 34 -7.53 -9.26 -5.10
N GLN A 35 -8.59 -10.04 -4.86
CA GLN A 35 -9.17 -10.22 -3.53
C GLN A 35 -8.17 -10.83 -2.54
N VAL A 36 -7.44 -11.88 -2.94
CA VAL A 36 -6.40 -12.50 -2.11
C VAL A 36 -5.31 -11.48 -1.80
N LEU A 37 -4.83 -10.76 -2.81
CA LEU A 37 -3.78 -9.76 -2.64
C LEU A 37 -4.22 -8.62 -1.71
N ILE A 38 -5.40 -8.03 -1.94
CA ILE A 38 -5.97 -6.95 -1.12
C ILE A 38 -6.07 -7.38 0.35
N ARG A 39 -6.54 -8.60 0.61
CA ARG A 39 -6.60 -9.16 1.96
C ARG A 39 -5.21 -9.29 2.58
N GLU A 40 -4.27 -9.91 1.86
CA GLU A 40 -2.92 -10.14 2.38
C GLU A 40 -2.14 -8.84 2.65
N VAL A 41 -2.28 -7.83 1.79
CA VAL A 41 -1.61 -6.53 1.98
C VAL A 41 -2.21 -5.75 3.14
N ALA A 42 -3.52 -5.91 3.41
CA ALA A 42 -4.16 -5.33 4.58
C ALA A 42 -3.71 -6.04 5.87
N GLU A 43 -3.70 -7.37 5.90
CA GLU A 43 -3.25 -8.16 7.06
C GLU A 43 -1.79 -7.89 7.43
N LYS A 44 -0.94 -7.60 6.43
CA LYS A 44 0.50 -7.33 6.62
C LYS A 44 0.85 -5.84 6.69
N GLU A 45 -0.15 -4.96 6.70
CA GLU A 45 0.01 -3.49 6.69
C GLU A 45 0.95 -2.96 5.58
N LEU A 46 0.88 -3.56 4.39
CA LEU A 46 1.76 -3.27 3.26
C LEU A 46 1.27 -2.11 2.37
N LEU A 47 0.17 -1.45 2.74
CA LEU A 47 -0.38 -0.34 1.99
C LEU A 47 0.30 1.00 2.33
N PRO A 48 0.30 1.97 1.40
CA PRO A 48 0.83 3.30 1.65
C PRO A 48 0.16 3.98 2.85
N LYS A 49 0.95 4.28 3.87
CA LYS A 49 0.48 4.99 5.08
C LYS A 49 0.20 6.45 4.77
N ARG A 50 -0.60 7.13 5.60
CA ARG A 50 -0.79 8.58 5.53
C ARG A 50 -0.07 9.23 6.69
N THR A 51 0.67 10.30 6.43
CA THR A 51 1.18 11.19 7.46
C THR A 51 0.16 12.30 7.68
N ASP A 52 -0.25 12.52 8.93
CA ASP A 52 -1.10 13.67 9.28
C ASP A 52 -0.29 14.97 9.40
N TRP A 53 -0.98 16.09 9.65
CA TRP A 53 -0.34 17.40 9.85
C TRP A 53 0.56 17.47 11.09
N THR A 54 0.48 16.48 11.99
CA THR A 54 1.36 16.36 13.17
C THR A 54 2.57 15.47 12.91
N GLY A 55 2.71 14.88 11.72
CA GLY A 55 3.80 13.98 11.36
C GLY A 55 3.57 12.52 11.75
N LYS A 56 2.40 12.16 12.27
CA LYS A 56 2.08 10.81 12.70
C LYS A 56 1.59 9.96 11.53
N GLU A 57 2.10 8.74 11.42
CA GLU A 57 1.66 7.78 10.41
C GLU A 57 0.38 7.06 10.85
N HIS A 58 -0.55 6.93 9.91
CA HIS A 58 -1.81 6.22 10.09
C HIS A 58 -1.98 5.16 8.99
N PRO A 59 -2.45 3.95 9.35
CA PRO A 59 -2.77 2.92 8.36
C PRO A 59 -3.90 3.40 7.45
N ARG A 60 -3.90 2.92 6.20
CA ARG A 60 -4.98 3.15 5.23
C ARG A 60 -5.51 1.81 4.75
N SER A 61 -6.83 1.72 4.57
CA SER A 61 -7.45 0.59 3.89
C SER A 61 -7.33 0.76 2.38
N TYR A 62 -7.44 -0.36 1.66
CA TYR A 62 -7.43 -0.35 0.20
C TYR A 62 -8.59 0.48 -0.36
N GLU A 63 -9.80 0.38 0.21
CA GLU A 63 -10.95 1.16 -0.26
C GLU A 63 -10.73 2.67 -0.11
N ASN A 64 -10.02 3.09 0.93
CA ASN A 64 -9.66 4.50 1.13
C ASN A 64 -8.63 5.01 0.12
N LEU A 65 -7.80 4.13 -0.44
CA LEU A 65 -6.85 4.47 -1.49
C LEU A 65 -7.53 4.54 -2.87
N VAL A 66 -8.57 3.74 -3.09
CA VAL A 66 -9.33 3.75 -4.35
C VAL A 66 -10.30 4.93 -4.43
N ARG A 67 -10.88 5.34 -3.31
CA ARG A 67 -11.85 6.47 -3.23
C ARG A 67 -11.17 7.85 -3.14
N GLY A 68 -9.85 7.88 -3.04
CA GLY A 68 -9.03 9.08 -2.83
C GLY A 68 -8.70 9.84 -4.10
#